data_AF-A0A354DEF8-F1
#
_entry.id   AF-A0A354DEF8-F1
#
_cell.length_a   1.000
_cell.length_b   1.000
_cell.length_c   1.000
_cell.angle_alpha   90.00
_cell.angle_beta   90.00
_cell.angle_gamma   90.00
#
_symmetry.space_group_name_H-M   'P 1'
#
loop_
_entity.id
_entity.type
_entity.pdbx_description
1 polymer ?
#
loop_
_entity_poly.entity_id
_entity_poly.type
_entity_poly.pdbx_seq_one_letter_code
_entity_poly.pdbx_strand_id
1 'polypeptide(L)'
;YIGVVLYDADQVKAAASVEDPKDLYESQLSVFLDPFDPEVIKKAQEQGINHSWIQSAQESPVYKMAIKWKIALPLHPEYRTLPMVWYVPPLSPIMHHIANEQDLSVDGYIPAVDQMRIPMEYLASILTADDTHQIRRVLLKMTAMRIHMRAKTVGGVDELKKSQLLKEANTTAEELEEMVRLLAVAKYNERFVIPTGRREMLDDLYFMQGSCSIEDLAPPEGRK
;
A
#
# COMPACT_ATOMS: atom_id res chain seq x y z
N TYR A 1 -0.98 -7.17 -4.63
CA TYR A 1 0.41 -6.71 -4.81
C TYR A 1 1.26 -7.30 -3.72
N ILE A 2 2.51 -7.66 -4.01
CA ILE A 2 3.46 -8.15 -3.02
C ILE A 2 4.75 -7.36 -3.20
N GLY A 3 5.30 -6.84 -2.11
CA GLY A 3 6.48 -6.01 -2.09
C GLY A 3 7.08 -5.93 -0.69
N VAL A 4 8.37 -5.66 -0.61
CA VAL A 4 9.09 -5.53 0.66
C VAL A 4 8.77 -4.18 1.30
N VAL A 5 8.66 -4.16 2.63
CA VAL A 5 8.59 -2.93 3.42
C VAL A 5 9.59 -3.08 4.56
N LEU A 6 10.47 -2.11 4.74
CA LEU A 6 11.40 -2.05 5.86
C LEU A 6 10.68 -1.43 7.06
N TYR A 7 10.92 -1.94 8.26
CA TYR A 7 10.28 -1.46 9.47
C TYR A 7 11.24 -1.51 10.66
N ASP A 8 11.05 -0.62 11.63
CA ASP A 8 11.82 -0.57 12.87
C ASP A 8 11.18 -1.48 13.93
N ALA A 9 11.81 -2.63 14.20
CA ALA A 9 11.31 -3.61 15.16
C ALA A 9 11.21 -3.06 16.60
N ASP A 10 12.07 -2.12 16.97
CA ASP A 10 12.10 -1.55 18.33
C ASP A 10 10.90 -0.63 18.58
N GLN A 11 10.35 -0.02 17.53
CA GLN A 11 9.20 0.88 17.61
C GLN A 11 7.85 0.17 17.57
N VAL A 12 7.80 -1.12 17.22
CA VAL A 12 6.57 -1.92 17.09
C VAL A 12 5.72 -1.88 18.36
N LYS A 13 6.33 -2.08 19.53
CA LYS A 13 5.61 -2.09 20.80
C LYS A 13 5.00 -0.73 21.11
N ALA A 14 5.76 0.34 20.90
CA ALA A 14 5.28 1.70 21.13
C ALA A 14 4.10 2.03 20.21
N ALA A 15 4.22 1.67 18.93
CA ALA A 15 3.18 1.92 17.94
C ALA A 15 1.88 1.14 18.21
N ALA A 16 1.98 -0.13 18.61
CA ALA A 16 0.81 -0.94 18.97
C ALA A 16 0.12 -0.46 20.28
N SER A 17 0.82 0.31 21.11
CA SER A 17 0.35 0.73 22.44
C SER A 17 -0.30 2.12 22.48
N VAL A 18 -0.47 2.80 21.34
CA VAL A 18 -1.11 4.13 21.27
C VAL A 18 -2.53 4.09 21.84
N GLU A 19 -2.90 5.05 22.69
CA GLU A 19 -4.18 5.00 23.41
C GLU A 19 -5.39 5.08 22.48
N ASP A 20 -5.43 6.06 21.57
CA ASP A 20 -6.52 6.22 20.61
C ASP A 20 -6.40 5.19 19.46
N PRO A 21 -7.41 4.32 19.26
CA PRO A 21 -7.44 3.41 18.13
C PRO A 21 -7.33 4.08 16.76
N LYS A 22 -7.80 5.33 16.59
CA LYS A 22 -7.75 6.07 15.32
C LYS A 22 -6.33 6.45 14.93
N ASP A 23 -5.46 6.62 15.91
CA ASP A 23 -4.05 6.96 15.71
C ASP A 23 -3.19 5.74 15.36
N LEU A 24 -3.69 4.51 15.53
CA LEU A 24 -2.94 3.28 15.27
C LEU A 24 -2.51 3.14 13.81
N TYR A 25 -3.31 3.64 12.86
CA TYR A 25 -2.96 3.63 11.44
C TYR A 25 -1.72 4.50 11.15
N GLU A 26 -1.73 5.77 11.59
CA GLU A 26 -0.58 6.66 11.38
C GLU A 26 0.61 6.22 12.23
N SER A 27 0.37 5.67 13.43
CA SER A 27 1.42 5.09 14.25
C SER A 27 2.04 3.85 13.62
N GLN A 28 1.29 3.03 12.89
CA GLN A 28 1.87 1.92 12.14
C GLN A 28 2.72 2.44 10.98
N LEU A 29 2.27 3.48 10.28
CA LEU A 29 3.05 4.11 9.21
C LEU A 29 4.39 4.65 9.71
N SER A 30 4.47 5.19 10.93
CA SER A 30 5.74 5.69 11.48
C SER A 30 6.77 4.61 11.78
N VAL A 31 6.35 3.34 11.87
CA VAL A 31 7.27 2.20 12.05
C VAL A 31 7.94 1.84 10.71
N PHE A 32 7.30 2.15 9.58
CA PHE A 32 7.87 1.87 8.26
C PHE A 32 8.99 2.86 7.91
N LEU A 33 10.06 2.31 7.36
CA LEU A 33 11.28 3.03 7.03
C LEU A 33 11.34 3.36 5.54
N ASP A 34 11.96 4.48 5.20
CA ASP A 34 12.18 4.88 3.81
C ASP A 34 13.33 4.06 3.19
N PRO A 35 13.07 3.20 2.20
CA PRO A 35 14.11 2.39 1.56
C PRO A 35 15.06 3.21 0.67
N PHE A 36 14.79 4.51 0.46
CA PHE A 36 15.66 5.43 -0.26
C PHE A 36 16.59 6.25 0.66
N ASP A 37 16.36 6.23 1.97
CA ASP A 37 17.19 6.95 2.93
C ASP A 37 18.58 6.27 3.07
N PRO A 38 19.70 6.97 2.79
CA PRO A 38 21.04 6.42 2.96
C PRO A 38 21.32 5.83 4.35
N GLU A 39 20.77 6.42 5.42
CA GLU A 39 20.98 5.92 6.78
C GLU A 39 20.22 4.61 7.03
N VAL A 40 18.99 4.49 6.49
CA VAL A 40 18.21 3.25 6.53
C VAL A 40 18.93 2.15 5.73
N ILE A 41 19.43 2.47 4.54
CA ILE A 41 20.17 1.53 3.69
C ILE A 41 21.42 1.02 4.41
N LYS A 42 22.19 1.92 5.03
CA LYS A 42 23.39 1.55 5.78
C LYS A 42 23.08 0.64 6.97
N LYS A 43 22.08 1.00 7.79
CA LYS A 43 21.64 0.17 8.92
C LYS A 43 21.11 -1.19 8.46
N ALA A 44 20.35 -1.23 7.38
CA ALA A 44 19.86 -2.47 6.79
C ALA A 44 21.03 -3.40 6.40
N GLN A 45 22.07 -2.86 5.78
CA GLN A 45 23.29 -3.62 5.44
C GLN A 45 24.04 -4.11 6.68
N GLU A 46 24.18 -3.28 7.71
CA GLU A 46 24.80 -3.65 9.00
C GLU A 46 24.03 -4.79 9.71
N GLN A 47 22.70 -4.81 9.57
CA GLN A 47 21.81 -5.87 10.07
C GLN A 47 21.77 -7.11 9.14
N GLY A 48 22.56 -7.11 8.06
CA GLY A 48 22.68 -8.23 7.13
C GLY A 48 21.55 -8.33 6.10
N ILE A 49 20.72 -7.31 5.91
CA ILE A 49 19.78 -7.25 4.80
C ILE A 49 20.59 -7.09 3.51
N ASN A 50 20.48 -8.04 2.59
CA ASN A 50 21.26 -8.03 1.37
C ASN A 50 20.78 -6.94 0.40
N HIS A 51 21.62 -6.65 -0.61
CA HIS A 51 21.32 -5.61 -1.58
C HIS A 51 20.04 -5.87 -2.38
N SER A 52 19.72 -7.13 -2.71
CA SER A 52 18.52 -7.45 -3.49
C SER A 52 17.21 -7.19 -2.73
N TRP A 53 17.20 -7.38 -1.41
CA TRP A 53 16.06 -7.02 -0.56
C TRP A 53 15.88 -5.51 -0.44
N ILE A 54 16.97 -4.75 -0.31
CA ILE A 54 16.93 -3.28 -0.29
C ILE A 54 16.40 -2.75 -1.62
N GLN A 55 16.90 -3.25 -2.75
CA GLN A 55 16.40 -2.89 -4.08
C GLN A 55 14.91 -3.26 -4.22
N SER A 56 14.50 -4.44 -3.77
CA SER A 56 13.09 -4.86 -3.80
C SER A 56 12.19 -3.99 -2.92
N ALA A 57 12.72 -3.42 -1.83
CA ALA A 57 12.01 -2.45 -1.01
C ALA A 57 11.84 -1.10 -1.74
N GLN A 58 12.87 -0.64 -2.46
CA GLN A 58 12.81 0.58 -3.28
C GLN A 58 11.81 0.45 -4.44
N GLU A 59 11.72 -0.74 -5.04
CA GLU A 59 10.78 -1.04 -6.13
C GLU A 59 9.38 -1.48 -5.63
N SER A 60 9.18 -1.52 -4.31
CA SER A 60 8.01 -2.15 -3.69
C SER A 60 6.68 -1.46 -4.07
N PRO A 61 5.72 -2.20 -4.68
CA PRO A 61 4.39 -1.67 -4.93
C PRO A 61 3.62 -1.42 -3.62
N VAL A 62 3.91 -2.19 -2.57
CA VAL A 62 3.26 -2.04 -1.25
C VAL A 62 3.72 -0.75 -0.59
N TYR A 63 5.02 -0.43 -0.63
CA TYR A 63 5.55 0.83 -0.12
C TYR A 63 4.90 2.03 -0.82
N LYS A 64 4.76 1.97 -2.15
CA LYS A 64 4.08 3.02 -2.92
C LYS A 64 2.63 3.22 -2.48
N MET A 65 1.86 2.15 -2.35
CA MET A 65 0.44 2.26 -2.00
C MET A 65 0.18 2.66 -0.55
N ALA A 66 0.96 2.12 0.40
CA ALA A 66 0.76 2.36 1.83
C ALA A 66 1.37 3.70 2.28
N ILE A 67 2.62 3.97 1.89
CA ILE A 67 3.41 5.08 2.46
C ILE A 67 3.44 6.28 1.52
N LYS A 68 3.78 6.09 0.23
CA LYS A 68 3.89 7.20 -0.73
C LYS A 68 2.53 7.81 -1.07
N TRP A 69 1.59 6.99 -1.51
CA TRP A 69 0.29 7.44 -2.00
C TRP A 69 -0.78 7.48 -0.91
N LYS A 70 -0.57 6.74 0.20
CA LYS A 70 -1.54 6.55 1.29
C LYS A 70 -2.94 6.17 0.79
N ILE A 71 -3.01 5.14 -0.06
CA ILE A 71 -4.26 4.58 -0.60
C ILE A 71 -4.58 3.18 -0.06
N ALA A 72 -3.57 2.47 0.46
CA ALA A 72 -3.78 1.21 1.15
C ALA A 72 -3.91 1.51 2.65
N LEU A 73 -4.82 0.78 3.31
CA LEU A 73 -5.14 0.92 4.73
C LEU A 73 -5.05 -0.45 5.41
N PRO A 74 -4.64 -0.52 6.69
CA PRO A 74 -4.61 -1.77 7.45
C PRO A 74 -6.02 -2.32 7.68
N LEU A 75 -6.13 -3.63 7.90
CA LEU A 75 -7.39 -4.26 8.30
C LEU A 75 -7.50 -4.34 9.82
N HIS A 76 -8.57 -3.77 10.39
CA HIS A 76 -8.83 -3.72 11.84
C HIS A 76 -7.60 -3.29 12.66
N PRO A 77 -7.05 -2.07 12.43
CA PRO A 77 -5.90 -1.58 13.18
C PRO A 77 -6.11 -1.59 14.70
N GLU A 78 -7.36 -1.45 15.17
CA GLU A 78 -7.77 -1.49 16.57
C GLU A 78 -7.43 -2.80 17.30
N TYR A 79 -7.13 -3.88 16.58
CA TYR A 79 -6.65 -5.13 17.17
C TYR A 79 -5.17 -5.05 17.62
N ARG A 80 -4.46 -3.96 17.31
CA ARG A 80 -3.10 -3.68 17.80
C ARG A 80 -2.07 -4.75 17.43
N THR A 81 -2.31 -5.47 16.35
CA THR A 81 -1.41 -6.51 15.82
C THR A 81 -0.44 -5.98 14.77
N LEU A 82 -0.57 -4.70 14.37
CA LEU A 82 0.17 -4.07 13.27
C LEU A 82 0.13 -4.95 12.00
N PRO A 83 -1.07 -5.14 11.42
CA PRO A 83 -1.27 -6.07 10.30
C PRO A 83 -0.42 -5.66 9.09
N MET A 84 0.22 -6.63 8.45
CA MET A 84 1.06 -6.39 7.26
C MET A 84 0.34 -6.67 5.94
N VAL A 85 -0.95 -7.02 5.99
CA VAL A 85 -1.83 -7.15 4.82
C VAL A 85 -2.80 -5.96 4.81
N TRP A 86 -2.69 -5.15 3.76
CA TRP A 86 -3.39 -3.87 3.64
C TRP A 86 -4.33 -3.89 2.43
N TYR A 87 -5.39 -3.09 2.50
CA TYR A 87 -6.48 -3.07 1.54
C TYR A 87 -6.70 -1.67 0.96
N VAL A 88 -7.00 -1.60 -0.32
CA VAL A 88 -7.46 -0.36 -0.96
C VAL A 88 -9.00 -0.37 -0.92
N PRO A 89 -9.65 0.64 -0.31
CA PRO A 89 -11.11 0.68 -0.25
C PRO A 89 -11.73 0.79 -1.65
N PRO A 90 -12.85 0.09 -1.91
CA PRO A 90 -13.48 0.09 -3.22
C PRO A 90 -14.27 1.39 -3.47
N LEU A 91 -14.22 1.88 -4.71
CA LEU A 91 -15.21 2.84 -5.19
C LEU A 91 -16.55 2.13 -5.40
N SER A 92 -17.66 2.78 -5.05
CA SER A 92 -19.01 2.25 -5.30
C SER A 92 -19.84 3.22 -6.13
N PRO A 93 -20.91 2.75 -6.81
CA PRO A 93 -21.82 3.64 -7.53
C PRO A 93 -22.46 4.69 -6.62
N ILE A 94 -22.81 5.84 -7.18
CA ILE A 94 -23.47 6.94 -6.46
C ILE A 94 -24.96 6.62 -6.31
N MET A 95 -25.55 6.85 -5.13
CA MET A 95 -26.95 6.49 -4.85
C MET A 95 -27.98 7.40 -5.50
N HIS A 96 -27.66 8.69 -5.69
CA HIS A 96 -28.60 9.62 -6.31
C HIS A 96 -28.67 9.44 -7.83
N HIS A 97 -29.90 9.42 -8.35
CA HIS A 97 -30.25 9.43 -9.78
C HIS A 97 -29.58 10.60 -10.50
N ILE A 98 -28.35 10.40 -10.94
CA ILE A 98 -27.77 11.19 -12.00
C ILE A 98 -28.28 10.53 -13.27
N ALA A 99 -29.38 11.06 -13.80
CA ALA A 99 -30.07 10.52 -14.96
C ALA A 99 -29.14 10.35 -16.18
N ASN A 100 -28.02 11.08 -16.23
CA ASN A 100 -26.95 10.95 -17.22
C ASN A 100 -25.56 11.18 -16.59
N GLU A 101 -24.67 10.18 -16.60
CA GLU A 101 -23.24 10.37 -16.25
C GLU A 101 -22.52 11.43 -17.11
N GLN A 102 -23.14 11.83 -18.23
CA GLN A 102 -22.65 12.85 -19.16
C GLN A 102 -22.86 14.28 -18.66
N ASP A 103 -23.84 14.54 -17.78
CA ASP A 103 -24.15 15.88 -17.25
C ASP A 103 -23.41 16.20 -15.94
N LEU A 104 -22.66 15.23 -15.40
CA LEU A 104 -21.78 15.43 -14.24
C LEU A 104 -20.59 16.30 -14.66
N SER A 105 -20.65 17.58 -14.32
CA SER A 105 -19.47 18.43 -14.27
C SER A 105 -18.48 17.88 -13.24
N VAL A 106 -17.20 18.20 -13.42
CA VAL A 106 -16.11 17.79 -12.51
C VAL A 106 -16.39 18.16 -11.04
N ASP A 107 -17.16 19.23 -10.81
CA ASP A 107 -17.59 19.71 -9.48
C ASP A 107 -18.59 18.77 -8.80
N GLY A 108 -19.28 17.91 -9.56
CA GLY A 108 -20.19 16.90 -9.00
C GLY A 108 -19.50 15.65 -8.48
N TYR A 109 -18.23 15.42 -8.81
CA TYR A 109 -17.50 14.21 -8.39
C TYR A 109 -16.94 14.31 -6.96
N ILE A 110 -16.67 15.51 -6.45
CA ILE A 110 -16.19 15.70 -5.08
C ILE A 110 -17.30 15.36 -4.07
N PRO A 111 -18.52 15.93 -4.18
CA PRO A 111 -19.64 15.57 -3.30
C PRO A 111 -20.11 14.12 -3.53
N ALA A 112 -19.87 13.57 -4.71
CA ALA A 112 -20.24 12.19 -5.03
C ALA A 112 -19.50 11.14 -4.20
N VAL A 113 -18.28 11.44 -3.73
CA VAL A 113 -17.56 10.53 -2.81
C VAL A 113 -18.33 10.33 -1.51
N ASP A 114 -18.98 11.38 -1.03
CA ASP A 114 -19.78 11.36 0.21
C ASP A 114 -21.16 10.70 0.00
N GLN A 115 -21.58 10.46 -1.25
CA GLN A 115 -22.89 9.91 -1.63
C GLN A 115 -22.79 8.50 -2.27
N MET A 116 -21.68 7.82 -2.03
CA MET A 116 -21.45 6.46 -2.48
C MET A 116 -22.41 5.45 -1.82
N ARG A 117 -22.76 4.40 -2.56
CA ARG A 117 -23.67 3.34 -2.09
C ARG A 117 -23.14 2.59 -0.88
N ILE A 118 -21.83 2.34 -0.82
CA ILE A 118 -21.20 1.77 0.37
C ILE A 118 -21.00 2.93 1.36
N PRO A 119 -21.59 2.87 2.57
CA PRO A 119 -21.42 3.92 3.58
C PRO A 119 -19.94 4.06 3.98
N MET A 120 -19.49 5.29 4.16
CA MET A 120 -18.11 5.58 4.53
C MET A 120 -17.79 5.07 5.94
N GLU A 121 -18.77 5.16 6.83
CA GLU A 121 -18.70 4.66 8.21
C GLU A 121 -18.45 3.16 8.24
N TYR A 122 -19.05 2.41 7.31
CA TYR A 122 -18.82 0.97 7.20
C TYR A 122 -17.35 0.67 6.84
N LEU A 123 -16.80 1.37 5.85
CA LEU A 123 -15.38 1.20 5.47
C LEU A 123 -14.44 1.64 6.59
N ALA A 124 -14.78 2.72 7.29
CA ALA A 124 -13.98 3.25 8.40
C ALA A 124 -13.92 2.27 9.57
N SER A 125 -15.04 1.62 9.88
CA SER A 125 -15.10 0.60 10.95
C SER A 125 -14.20 -0.61 10.71
N ILE A 126 -13.81 -0.87 9.46
CA ILE A 126 -13.00 -2.04 9.07
C ILE A 126 -11.55 -1.66 8.84
N LEU A 127 -11.26 -0.45 8.35
CA LEU A 127 -9.94 -0.10 7.83
C LEU A 127 -9.21 0.99 8.64
N THR A 128 -9.92 1.77 9.45
CA THR A 128 -9.37 2.98 10.08
C THR A 128 -9.88 3.23 11.48
N ALA A 129 -10.38 2.19 12.18
CA ALA A 129 -10.94 2.30 13.53
C ALA A 129 -11.97 3.44 13.66
N ASP A 130 -12.93 3.48 12.74
CA ASP A 130 -14.00 4.50 12.65
C ASP A 130 -13.54 5.92 12.28
N ASP A 131 -12.33 6.09 11.73
CA ASP A 131 -11.90 7.36 11.13
C ASP A 131 -12.34 7.48 9.66
N THR A 132 -13.46 8.16 9.43
CA THR A 132 -14.01 8.42 8.10
C THR A 132 -13.17 9.40 7.26
N HIS A 133 -12.37 10.27 7.89
CA HIS A 133 -11.57 11.24 7.18
C HIS A 133 -10.48 10.55 6.32
N GLN A 134 -9.86 9.51 6.86
CA GLN A 134 -8.86 8.72 6.13
C GLN A 134 -9.49 8.00 4.93
N ILE A 135 -10.67 7.40 5.10
CA ILE A 135 -11.42 6.78 4.00
C ILE A 135 -11.74 7.81 2.90
N ARG A 136 -12.29 8.97 3.29
CA ARG A 136 -12.65 10.04 2.36
C ARG A 136 -11.45 10.47 1.51
N ARG A 137 -10.29 10.65 2.15
CA ARG A 137 -9.04 11.02 1.49
C ARG A 137 -8.63 9.98 0.43
N VAL A 138 -8.70 8.69 0.76
CA VAL A 138 -8.36 7.63 -0.20
C VAL A 138 -9.34 7.61 -1.37
N LEU A 139 -10.64 7.66 -1.09
CA LEU A 139 -11.67 7.63 -2.14
C LEU A 139 -11.59 8.86 -3.07
N LEU A 140 -11.30 10.04 -2.54
CA LEU A 140 -11.03 11.25 -3.33
C LEU A 140 -9.82 11.07 -4.24
N LYS A 141 -8.72 10.52 -3.74
CA LYS A 141 -7.52 10.27 -4.56
C LYS A 141 -7.79 9.27 -5.69
N MET A 142 -8.51 8.18 -5.40
CA MET A 142 -8.93 7.20 -6.41
C MET A 142 -9.88 7.80 -7.46
N THR A 143 -10.76 8.71 -7.04
CA THR A 143 -11.67 9.43 -7.93
C THR A 143 -10.92 10.43 -8.81
N ALA A 144 -9.97 11.18 -8.24
CA ALA A 144 -9.10 12.10 -8.96
C ALA A 144 -8.29 11.36 -10.05
N MET A 145 -7.78 10.16 -9.74
CA MET A 145 -7.12 9.28 -10.71
C MET A 145 -8.03 8.98 -11.92
N ARG A 146 -9.28 8.57 -11.67
CA ARG A 146 -10.25 8.23 -12.73
C ARG A 146 -10.59 9.44 -13.60
N ILE A 147 -10.80 10.61 -12.99
CA ILE A 147 -11.12 11.86 -13.71
C ILE A 147 -9.92 12.31 -14.54
N HIS A 148 -8.71 12.25 -13.98
CA HIS A 148 -7.48 12.62 -14.68
C HIS A 148 -7.27 11.77 -15.93
N MET A 149 -7.43 10.44 -15.82
CA MET A 149 -7.30 9.56 -16.98
C MET A 149 -8.42 9.75 -18.00
N ARG A 150 -9.67 9.98 -17.56
CA ARG A 150 -10.77 10.31 -18.47
C ARG A 150 -10.47 11.57 -19.28
N ALA A 151 -9.97 12.62 -18.62
CA ALA A 151 -9.56 13.86 -19.27
C ALA A 151 -8.48 13.62 -20.33
N LYS A 152 -7.47 12.79 -20.02
CA LYS A 152 -6.36 12.46 -20.94
C LYS A 152 -6.81 11.62 -22.14
N THR A 153 -7.75 10.68 -21.95
CA THR A 153 -8.18 9.75 -23.01
C THR A 153 -9.32 10.28 -23.88
N VAL A 154 -10.30 10.95 -23.27
CA VAL A 154 -11.55 11.37 -23.94
C VAL A 154 -11.58 12.88 -24.20
N GLY A 155 -10.82 13.67 -23.43
CA GLY A 155 -10.92 15.13 -23.44
C GLY A 155 -12.14 15.65 -22.68
N GLY A 156 -12.31 16.98 -22.64
CA GLY A 156 -13.53 17.63 -22.12
C GLY A 156 -13.53 17.97 -20.62
N VAL A 157 -12.38 17.96 -19.95
CA VAL A 157 -12.24 18.43 -18.57
C VAL A 157 -11.54 19.78 -18.55
N ASP A 158 -12.14 20.76 -17.86
CA ASP A 158 -11.57 22.09 -17.63
C ASP A 158 -10.31 22.00 -16.73
N GLU A 159 -9.20 22.61 -17.18
CA GLU A 159 -7.92 22.60 -16.48
C GLU A 159 -7.99 23.27 -15.09
N LEU A 160 -8.88 24.25 -14.90
CA LEU A 160 -9.11 24.88 -13.59
C LEU A 160 -9.68 23.87 -12.57
N LYS A 161 -10.61 23.01 -13.01
CA LYS A 161 -11.25 22.01 -12.15
C LYS A 161 -10.33 20.84 -11.85
N LYS A 162 -9.51 20.45 -12.82
CA LYS A 162 -8.43 19.48 -12.63
C LYS A 162 -7.44 19.95 -11.55
N SER A 163 -7.08 21.24 -11.54
CA SER A 163 -6.21 21.81 -10.52
C SER A 163 -6.84 21.75 -9.11
N GLN A 164 -8.13 22.01 -8.97
CA GLN A 164 -8.84 21.92 -7.68
C GLN A 164 -8.87 20.50 -7.14
N LEU A 165 -9.22 19.51 -7.97
CA LEU A 165 -9.23 18.09 -7.59
C LEU A 165 -7.87 17.60 -7.10
N LEU A 166 -6.78 17.99 -7.79
CA LEU A 166 -5.42 17.61 -7.39
C LEU A 166 -5.04 18.18 -6.02
N LYS A 167 -5.47 19.41 -5.73
CA LYS A 167 -5.27 20.05 -4.43
C LYS A 167 -6.05 19.34 -3.32
N GLU A 168 -7.32 19.05 -3.54
CA GLU A 168 -8.15 18.37 -2.53
C GLU A 168 -7.70 16.93 -2.27
N ALA A 169 -7.30 16.19 -3.31
CA ALA A 169 -6.76 14.84 -3.17
C ALA A 169 -5.30 14.82 -2.65
N ASN A 170 -4.68 16.00 -2.48
CA ASN A 170 -3.28 16.17 -2.10
C ASN A 170 -2.34 15.25 -2.91
N THR A 171 -2.38 15.40 -4.24
CA THR A 171 -1.66 14.55 -5.20
C THR A 171 -1.21 15.36 -6.41
N THR A 172 -0.31 14.81 -7.23
CA THR A 172 0.15 15.43 -8.47
C THR A 172 -0.30 14.63 -9.69
N ALA A 173 -0.25 15.25 -10.87
CA ALA A 173 -0.53 14.54 -12.11
C ALA A 173 0.43 13.37 -12.33
N GLU A 174 1.73 13.52 -12.02
CA GLU A 174 2.69 12.41 -12.16
C GLU A 174 2.38 11.27 -11.20
N GLU A 175 1.99 11.58 -9.96
CA GLU A 175 1.59 10.56 -8.98
C GLU A 175 0.37 9.78 -9.48
N LEU A 176 -0.66 10.46 -10.01
CA LEU A 176 -1.84 9.79 -10.56
C LEU A 176 -1.50 8.90 -11.77
N GLU A 177 -0.60 9.34 -12.65
CA GLU A 177 -0.15 8.52 -13.78
C GLU A 177 0.65 7.28 -13.33
N GLU A 178 1.48 7.43 -12.29
CA GLU A 178 2.19 6.32 -11.65
C GLU A 178 1.21 5.31 -11.01
N MET A 179 0.19 5.82 -10.32
CA MET A 179 -0.89 5.01 -9.76
C MET A 179 -1.62 4.23 -10.85
N VAL A 180 -1.98 4.87 -11.96
CA VAL A 180 -2.67 4.21 -13.09
C VAL A 180 -1.81 3.12 -13.70
N ARG A 181 -0.50 3.36 -13.87
CA ARG A 181 0.42 2.34 -14.35
C ARG A 181 0.40 1.11 -13.45
N LEU A 182 0.48 1.30 -12.14
CA LEU A 182 0.54 0.18 -11.20
C LEU A 182 -0.82 -0.51 -11.01
N LEU A 183 -1.92 0.25 -10.94
CA LEU A 183 -3.27 -0.24 -10.61
C LEU A 183 -4.06 -0.72 -11.82
N ALA A 184 -3.96 -0.03 -12.96
CA ALA A 184 -4.74 -0.34 -14.16
C ALA A 184 -3.96 -1.20 -15.16
N VAL A 185 -2.71 -0.82 -15.49
CA VAL A 185 -1.88 -1.65 -16.41
C VAL A 185 -1.35 -2.88 -15.68
N ALA A 186 -0.89 -2.69 -14.44
CA ALA A 186 -0.63 -3.75 -13.48
C ALA A 186 0.26 -4.89 -14.03
N LYS A 187 1.41 -4.51 -14.63
CA LYS A 187 2.37 -5.48 -15.18
C LYS A 187 2.83 -6.46 -14.11
N TYR A 188 3.04 -7.71 -14.49
CA TYR A 188 3.36 -8.79 -13.54
C TYR A 188 4.58 -8.46 -12.65
N ASN A 189 5.66 -7.98 -13.26
CA ASN A 189 6.91 -7.61 -12.58
C ASN A 189 6.76 -6.38 -11.68
N GLU A 190 5.75 -5.54 -11.88
CA GLU A 190 5.46 -4.38 -11.03
C GLU A 190 4.49 -4.77 -9.88
N ARG A 191 3.68 -5.83 -10.07
CA ARG A 191 2.74 -6.32 -9.05
C ARG A 191 3.39 -7.16 -7.96
N PHE A 192 4.41 -7.91 -8.32
CA PHE A 192 5.06 -8.91 -7.47
C PHE A 192 6.57 -8.66 -7.48
N VAL A 193 7.01 -7.82 -6.54
CA VAL A 193 8.42 -7.53 -6.31
C VAL A 193 8.86 -8.34 -5.09
N ILE A 194 9.20 -9.61 -5.35
CA ILE A 194 9.54 -10.58 -4.32
C ILE A 194 11.04 -10.91 -4.48
N PRO A 195 11.90 -10.51 -3.53
CA PRO A 195 13.30 -10.86 -3.59
C PRO A 195 13.48 -12.36 -3.44
N THR A 196 14.60 -12.88 -3.93
CA THR A 196 14.99 -14.25 -3.65
C THR A 196 15.16 -14.46 -2.15
N GLY A 197 14.62 -15.57 -1.65
CA GLY A 197 14.78 -15.96 -0.26
C GLY A 197 16.26 -16.12 0.09
N ARG A 198 16.61 -15.83 1.34
CA ARG A 198 17.98 -15.81 1.87
C ARG A 198 18.54 -17.23 2.08
N ARG A 199 18.44 -18.08 1.06
CA ARG A 199 18.99 -19.45 1.06
C ARG A 199 20.50 -19.42 1.27
N GLU A 200 21.18 -18.39 0.75
CA GLU A 200 22.64 -18.16 0.83
C GLU A 200 23.23 -18.09 2.24
N MET A 201 22.41 -17.89 3.28
CA MET A 201 22.87 -17.87 4.69
C MET A 201 22.70 -19.22 5.40
N LEU A 202 22.18 -20.23 4.72
CA LEU A 202 22.15 -21.58 5.28
C LEU A 202 23.53 -22.20 5.06
N ASP A 203 24.24 -22.48 6.14
CA ASP A 203 25.61 -23.04 6.12
C ASP A 203 25.69 -24.36 5.31
N ASP A 204 24.58 -25.08 5.17
CA ASP A 204 24.50 -26.39 4.54
C ASP A 204 23.77 -26.38 3.17
N LEU A 205 23.81 -25.29 2.40
CA LEU A 205 23.12 -25.23 1.09
C LEU A 205 23.48 -26.34 0.11
N TYR A 206 24.76 -26.71 0.06
CA TYR A 206 25.24 -27.79 -0.80
C TYR A 206 24.69 -29.15 -0.36
N PHE A 207 24.60 -29.37 0.96
CA PHE A 207 24.00 -30.57 1.53
C PHE A 207 22.49 -30.58 1.22
N MET A 208 21.79 -29.48 1.50
CA MET A 208 20.34 -29.29 1.29
C MET A 208 19.90 -29.40 -0.18
N GLN A 209 20.79 -29.13 -1.14
CA GLN A 209 20.45 -29.24 -2.58
C GLN A 209 20.28 -30.71 -3.03
N GLY A 210 21.01 -31.65 -2.41
CA GLY A 210 20.90 -33.09 -2.67
C GLY A 210 20.05 -33.83 -1.64
N SER A 211 19.53 -33.10 -0.67
CA SER A 211 18.84 -33.62 0.50
C SER A 211 17.35 -33.85 0.19
N CYS A 212 16.83 -35.00 0.60
CA CYS A 212 15.44 -35.42 0.45
C CYS A 212 14.72 -35.31 1.80
N SER A 213 13.41 -35.04 1.77
CA SER A 213 12.52 -34.82 2.93
C SER A 213 12.45 -35.94 3.99
N ILE A 214 13.30 -36.97 3.94
CA ILE A 214 13.34 -38.16 4.83
C ILE A 214 14.54 -38.10 5.80
N GLU A 215 15.40 -37.08 5.74
CA GLU A 215 16.57 -36.96 6.63
C GLU A 215 16.25 -36.99 8.13
N ASP A 216 15.11 -36.45 8.55
CA ASP A 216 14.67 -36.52 9.95
C ASP A 216 14.23 -37.92 10.40
N LEU A 217 14.03 -38.85 9.46
CA LEU A 217 13.72 -40.26 9.72
C LEU A 217 14.97 -41.15 9.66
N ALA A 218 16.05 -40.67 9.03
CA ALA A 218 17.31 -41.39 8.94
C ALA A 218 18.21 -41.02 10.15
N PRO A 219 18.89 -41.99 10.78
CA PRO A 219 19.88 -41.67 11.80
C PRO A 219 20.97 -40.78 11.18
N PRO A 220 21.53 -39.81 11.95
CA PRO A 220 22.50 -38.85 11.41
C PRO A 220 23.68 -39.60 10.80
N GLU A 221 23.83 -39.49 9.47
CA GLU A 221 24.94 -40.09 8.77
C GLU A 221 26.23 -39.32 9.13
N GLY A 222 27.00 -39.93 10.04
CA GLY A 222 28.45 -39.77 10.16
C GLY A 222 29.02 -38.36 10.20
N ARG A 223 29.09 -37.76 11.39
CA ARG A 223 30.27 -36.94 11.78
C ARG A 223 31.07 -37.70 12.84
N LYS A 224 32.22 -38.23 12.44
CA LYS A 224 33.39 -38.46 13.29
C LYS A 224 34.51 -37.57 12.76
#